data_AF-A0A6J5DPR6-F1
#
_entry.id   AF-A0A6J5DPR6-F1
#
_cell.length_a   1.000
_cell.length_b   1.000
_cell.length_c   1.000
_cell.angle_alpha   90.00
_cell.angle_beta   90.00
_cell.angle_gamma   90.00
#
_symmetry.space_group_name_H-M   'P 1'
#
loop_
_entity.id
_entity.type
_entity.pdbx_description
1 polymer ?
#
loop_
_entity_poly.entity_id
_entity_poly.type
_entity_poly.pdbx_seq_one_letter_code
_entity_poly.pdbx_strand_id
1 'polypeptide(L)'
;MCMDAASMQWTADFEAHKPKPTNTVPGITYMLAGATQRSDTNPYDKTSPAISVGPHWMILWPFDPKATGLPTKHRATGAYIMWAGTPYAHVHIMGHP
;
A
#
# COMPACT_ATOMS: atom_id res chain seq x y z
N MET A 1 1.82 -4.14 13.21
CA MET A 1 1.03 -4.36 11.98
C MET A 1 0.00 -5.44 12.27
N CYS A 2 -1.26 -5.19 11.94
CA CYS A 2 -2.33 -6.18 12.02
C CYS A 2 -2.89 -6.40 10.61
N MET A 3 -3.01 -7.65 10.17
CA MET A 3 -3.40 -8.02 8.81
C MET A 3 -4.47 -9.10 8.85
N ASP A 4 -5.45 -9.02 7.96
CA ASP A 4 -6.31 -10.17 7.68
C ASP A 4 -5.61 -11.21 6.79
N ALA A 5 -6.29 -12.34 6.55
CA ALA A 5 -5.74 -13.44 5.76
C ALA A 5 -5.44 -13.04 4.29
N ALA A 6 -6.25 -12.18 3.69
CA ALA A 6 -6.04 -11.74 2.32
C ALA A 6 -4.80 -10.82 2.22
N SER A 7 -4.60 -9.95 3.22
CA SER A 7 -3.39 -9.14 3.33
C SER A 7 -2.15 -9.98 3.56
N MET A 8 -2.23 -11.01 4.41
CA MET A 8 -1.12 -11.95 4.59
C MET A 8 -0.73 -12.65 3.28
N GLN A 9 -1.71 -13.06 2.47
CA GLN A 9 -1.45 -13.67 1.16
C GLN A 9 -0.79 -12.67 0.19
N TRP A 10 -1.31 -11.44 0.14
CA TRP A 10 -0.72 -10.37 -0.67
C TRP A 10 0.74 -10.10 -0.28
N THR A 11 1.05 -10.04 1.02
CA THR A 11 2.42 -9.81 1.53
C THR A 11 3.34 -10.97 1.17
N ALA A 12 2.90 -12.21 1.35
CA ALA A 12 3.69 -13.38 0.97
C ALA A 12 3.99 -13.43 -0.53
N ASP A 13 3.02 -13.04 -1.38
CA ASP A 13 3.21 -12.98 -2.83
C ASP A 13 4.18 -11.87 -3.24
N PHE A 14 4.11 -10.72 -2.56
CA PHE A 14 5.03 -9.61 -2.75
C PHE A 14 6.47 -10.00 -2.39
N GLU A 15 6.68 -10.62 -1.22
CA GLU A 15 7.99 -11.11 -0.78
C GLU A 15 8.56 -12.19 -1.72
N ALA A 16 7.70 -13.05 -2.24
CA ALA A 16 8.05 -14.05 -3.24
C ALA A 16 8.26 -13.48 -4.66
N HIS A 17 8.16 -12.16 -4.85
CA HIS A 17 8.32 -11.47 -6.14
C HIS A 17 7.41 -12.04 -7.23
N LYS A 18 6.19 -12.48 -6.88
CA LYS A 18 5.25 -12.99 -7.87
C LYS A 18 4.82 -11.87 -8.82
N PRO A 19 4.45 -12.18 -10.08
CA PRO A 19 4.00 -11.17 -11.04
C PRO A 19 2.79 -10.36 -10.57
N LYS A 20 1.92 -10.94 -9.74
CA LYS A 20 0.79 -10.26 -9.11
C LYS A 20 0.37 -10.98 -7.81
N PRO A 21 -0.33 -10.28 -6.91
CA PRO A 21 -0.98 -10.90 -5.77
C PRO A 21 -2.00 -11.97 -6.20
N THR A 22 -2.14 -13.01 -5.38
CA THR A 22 -3.08 -14.12 -5.59
C THR A 22 -4.30 -14.05 -4.68
N ASN A 23 -4.39 -13.04 -3.80
CA ASN A 23 -5.60 -12.82 -3.01
C ASN A 23 -6.80 -12.54 -3.93
N THR A 24 -7.91 -13.24 -3.67
CA THR A 24 -9.14 -13.16 -4.48
C THR A 24 -10.14 -12.13 -3.97
N VAL A 25 -9.88 -11.57 -2.78
CA VAL A 25 -10.67 -10.51 -2.14
C VAL A 25 -9.73 -9.41 -1.63
N PRO A 26 -10.21 -8.17 -1.44
CA PRO A 26 -9.40 -7.11 -0.84
C PRO A 26 -8.89 -7.51 0.55
N GLY A 27 -7.61 -7.26 0.82
CA GLY A 27 -7.03 -7.40 2.15
C GLY A 27 -7.05 -6.09 2.92
N ILE A 28 -7.24 -6.17 4.24
CA ILE A 28 -7.20 -5.02 5.15
C ILE A 28 -6.01 -5.15 6.10
N THR A 29 -5.23 -4.08 6.19
CA THR A 29 -4.08 -3.98 7.10
C THR A 29 -4.16 -2.69 7.92
N TYR A 30 -3.79 -2.76 9.20
CA TYR A 30 -3.61 -1.60 10.06
C TYR A 30 -2.17 -1.47 10.57
N MET A 31 -1.63 -0.25 10.48
CA MET A 31 -0.27 0.11 10.85
C MET A 31 -0.29 1.17 11.97
N LEU A 32 -0.54 0.75 13.22
CA LEU A 32 -0.61 1.69 14.37
C LEU A 32 0.68 2.51 14.56
N ALA A 33 1.84 1.89 14.44
CA ALA A 33 3.13 2.57 14.59
C ALA A 33 3.60 3.29 13.31
N GLY A 34 2.77 3.34 12.27
CA GLY A 34 3.16 3.80 10.95
C GLY A 34 4.11 2.84 10.24
N ALA A 35 4.76 3.35 9.19
CA ALA A 35 5.73 2.62 8.37
C ALA A 35 6.80 3.57 7.81
N THR A 36 7.88 2.99 7.31
CA THR A 36 8.85 3.71 6.47
C THR A 36 8.87 3.08 5.09
N GLN A 37 8.71 3.91 4.07
CA GLN A 37 8.71 3.53 2.65
C GLN A 37 9.83 4.27 1.93
N ARG A 38 10.18 3.85 0.71
CA ARG A 38 11.22 4.49 -0.11
C ARG A 38 10.65 5.22 -1.33
N SER A 39 9.53 4.75 -1.87
CA SER A 39 8.93 5.29 -3.08
C SER A 39 7.42 5.07 -3.11
N ASP A 40 6.69 6.07 -3.58
CA ASP A 40 5.25 5.98 -3.86
C ASP A 40 4.94 5.21 -5.14
N THR A 41 5.92 5.02 -6.04
CA THR A 41 5.67 4.45 -7.38
C THR A 41 6.41 3.13 -7.61
N ASN A 42 7.62 2.98 -7.09
CA ASN A 42 8.45 1.80 -7.29
C ASN A 42 8.49 0.92 -6.02
N PRO A 43 7.83 -0.26 -6.02
CA PRO A 43 7.84 -1.16 -4.87
C PRO A 43 9.23 -1.70 -4.48
N TYR A 44 10.19 -1.66 -5.41
CA TYR A 44 11.52 -2.24 -5.22
C TYR A 44 12.62 -1.18 -5.04
N ASP A 45 12.25 0.08 -4.84
CA ASP A 45 13.23 1.14 -4.58
C ASP A 45 13.94 0.92 -3.24
N LYS A 46 15.27 0.95 -3.26
CA LYS A 46 16.14 0.81 -2.08
C LYS A 46 17.04 2.01 -1.84
N THR A 47 17.04 3.00 -2.74
CA THR A 47 18.03 4.08 -2.77
C THR A 47 17.44 5.45 -2.43
N SER A 48 16.15 5.66 -2.70
CA SER A 48 15.49 6.94 -2.41
C SER A 48 15.43 7.26 -0.90
N PRO A 49 15.33 8.56 -0.53
CA PRO A 49 15.13 8.95 0.86
C PRO A 49 13.93 8.27 1.50
N ALA A 50 14.01 8.02 2.81
CA ALA A 50 12.92 7.41 3.57
C ALA A 50 11.72 8.37 3.65
N ILE A 51 10.54 7.85 3.32
CA ILE A 51 9.23 8.48 3.51
C ILE A 51 8.63 7.90 4.77
N SER A 52 8.44 8.74 5.79
CA SER A 52 7.71 8.34 7.00
C SER A 52 6.22 8.41 6.73
N VAL A 53 5.52 7.30 6.96
CA VAL A 53 4.06 7.19 6.85
C VAL A 53 3.53 7.01 8.27
N GLY A 54 2.73 7.97 8.74
CA GLY A 54 2.11 7.91 10.08
C GLY A 54 1.12 6.76 10.23
N PRO A 55 0.38 6.66 11.36
CA PRO A 55 -0.62 5.61 11.54
C PRO A 55 -1.65 5.59 10.41
N HIS A 56 -1.88 4.44 9.80
CA HIS A 56 -2.76 4.32 8.63
C HIS A 56 -3.36 2.92 8.48
N TRP A 57 -4.43 2.86 7.69
CA TRP A 57 -4.97 1.63 7.13
C TRP A 57 -4.46 1.43 5.70
N MET A 58 -4.34 0.17 5.28
CA MET A 58 -4.14 -0.19 3.88
C MET A 58 -5.26 -1.10 3.39
N ILE A 59 -5.69 -0.88 2.15
CA ILE A 59 -6.55 -1.80 1.41
C ILE A 59 -5.73 -2.37 0.26
N LEU A 60 -5.41 -3.67 0.33
CA LEU A 60 -4.51 -4.36 -0.58
C LEU A 60 -5.32 -4.94 -1.76
N TRP A 61 -5.44 -4.13 -2.80
CA TRP A 61 -6.19 -4.44 -4.02
C TRP A 61 -5.69 -3.55 -5.17
N PRO A 62 -5.65 -4.01 -6.43
CA PRO A 62 -5.08 -3.25 -7.54
C PRO A 62 -5.95 -2.06 -7.95
N PHE A 63 -5.97 -1.01 -7.14
CA PHE A 63 -6.75 0.21 -7.38
C PHE A 63 -6.18 1.00 -8.55
N ASP A 64 -7.07 1.42 -9.45
CA ASP A 64 -6.75 2.31 -10.56
C ASP A 64 -7.07 3.78 -10.17
N PRO A 65 -6.12 4.71 -10.28
CA PRO A 65 -6.33 6.10 -9.91
C PRO A 65 -7.35 6.82 -10.81
N LYS A 66 -7.50 6.42 -12.09
CA LYS A 66 -8.49 7.05 -12.97
C LYS A 66 -9.92 6.62 -12.60
N ALA A 67 -10.09 5.36 -12.22
CA ALA A 67 -11.38 4.82 -11.80
C ALA A 67 -11.81 5.35 -10.43
N THR A 68 -10.87 5.56 -9.51
CA THR A 68 -11.15 5.97 -8.12
C THR A 68 -11.12 7.49 -7.90
N GLY A 69 -10.39 8.24 -8.74
CA GLY A 69 -10.11 9.66 -8.51
C GLY A 69 -9.15 9.93 -7.35
N LEU A 70 -8.53 8.89 -6.77
CA LEU A 70 -7.59 9.05 -5.65
C LEU A 70 -6.22 9.55 -6.14
N PRO A 71 -5.55 10.40 -5.36
CA PRO A 71 -4.19 10.85 -5.68
C PRO A 71 -3.19 9.71 -5.56
N THR A 72 -2.04 9.82 -6.24
CA THR A 72 -0.97 8.81 -6.23
C THR A 72 0.31 9.29 -5.54
N LYS A 73 0.25 10.43 -4.86
CA LYS A 73 1.36 11.02 -4.11
C LYS A 73 1.06 10.91 -2.63
N HIS A 74 2.05 10.53 -1.83
CA HIS A 74 1.93 10.46 -0.38
C HIS A 74 1.36 11.75 0.22
N ARG A 75 0.49 11.58 1.21
CA ARG A 75 -0.11 12.65 2.01
C ARG A 75 -0.15 12.23 3.47
N ALA A 76 -0.03 13.20 4.37
CA ALA A 76 -0.17 12.95 5.80
C ALA A 76 -1.63 12.70 6.24
N THR A 77 -2.60 13.11 5.41
CA THR A 77 -4.05 12.98 5.70
C THR A 77 -4.83 12.54 4.46
N GLY A 78 -6.03 12.02 4.67
CA GLY A 78 -6.91 11.54 3.60
C GLY A 78 -6.48 10.18 3.06
N ALA A 79 -6.70 9.95 1.77
CA ALA A 79 -6.34 8.69 1.11
C ALA A 79 -5.50 8.93 -0.15
N TYR A 80 -4.61 7.99 -0.44
CA TYR A 80 -3.83 7.96 -1.68
C TYR A 80 -3.54 6.51 -2.10
N ILE A 81 -3.27 6.31 -3.40
CA ILE A 81 -2.84 5.02 -3.94
C ILE A 81 -1.32 5.00 -3.98
N MET A 82 -0.72 4.02 -3.32
CA MET A 82 0.69 3.68 -3.45
C MET A 82 0.87 2.64 -4.56
N TRP A 83 1.98 2.75 -5.27
CA TRP A 83 2.42 1.90 -6.40
C TRP A 83 1.38 1.79 -7.51
N ALA A 84 0.66 2.89 -7.77
CA ALA A 84 -0.31 2.99 -8.85
C ALA A 84 0.28 2.54 -10.19
N GLY A 85 -0.48 1.78 -10.97
CA GLY A 85 -0.04 1.21 -12.24
C GLY A 85 0.74 -0.10 -12.12
N THR A 86 1.01 -0.58 -10.90
CA THR A 86 1.58 -1.91 -10.65
C THR A 86 0.50 -2.91 -10.20
N PRO A 87 0.71 -4.23 -10.34
CA PRO A 87 -0.19 -5.24 -9.77
C PRO A 87 -0.29 -5.21 -8.23
N TYR A 88 0.64 -4.51 -7.57
CA TYR A 88 0.70 -4.35 -6.11
C TYR A 88 0.24 -2.95 -5.68
N ALA A 89 -0.51 -2.23 -6.53
CA ALA A 89 -1.17 -1.00 -6.10
C ALA A 89 -2.03 -1.28 -4.85
N HIS A 90 -2.06 -0.34 -3.92
CA HIS A 90 -2.88 -0.42 -2.71
C HIS A 90 -3.20 0.97 -2.18
N VAL A 91 -4.35 1.11 -1.53
CA VAL A 91 -4.78 2.38 -0.96
C VAL A 91 -4.28 2.52 0.46
N HIS A 92 -3.72 3.67 0.79
CA HIS A 92 -3.45 4.12 2.14
C HIS A 92 -4.56 5.05 2.59
N ILE A 93 -5.11 4.83 3.78
CA ILE A 93 -6.07 5.71 4.45
C ILE A 93 -5.42 6.20 5.74
N MET A 94 -5.05 7.48 5.75
CA MET A 94 -4.25 8.08 6.80
C MET A 94 -5.12 8.33 8.05
N GLY A 95 -4.63 7.88 9.20
CA GLY A 95 -5.21 8.24 10.48
C GLY A 95 -4.94 9.71 10.81
N HIS A 96 -5.77 10.29 11.68
CA HIS A 96 -5.41 11.55 12.32
C HIS A 96 -4.32 11.27 13.38
N PRO A 97 -3.24 12.08 13.42
CA PRO A 97 -2.25 12.01 14.50
C PRO A 97 -2.85 12.41 15.85
#